data_AF-A0A2U1B593-F1
#
_entry.id   AF-A0A2U1B593-F1
#
_cell.length_a   1.000
_cell.length_b   1.000
_cell.length_c   1.000
_cell.angle_alpha   90.00
_cell.angle_beta   90.00
_cell.angle_gamma   90.00
#
_symmetry.space_group_name_H-M   'P 1'
#
loop_
_entity.id
_entity.type
_entity.pdbx_description
1 polymer ?
#
loop_
_entity_poly.entity_id
_entity_poly.type
_entity_poly.pdbx_seq_one_letter_code
_entity_poly.pdbx_strand_id
1 'polypeptide(L)'
;MKLKAVYLPFALLSLFAFTSCDKTEEVIPEPEAVDKTVAFQVFGNQDFSYSRYGEEEVTIQLVITRKNKEAVDAIETTVFDSTFTMALKDVPVRANSMAIHKTVPAVRDAQEDVYIGTSYSYRQESFGKNQTFPTDQVEKTFQLTIY
;
A
#
# COMPACT_ATOMS: atom_id res chain seq x y z
N MET A 1 43.01 2.22 -85.24
CA MET A 1 42.11 3.40 -85.34
C MET A 1 41.96 4.03 -83.96
N LYS A 2 42.18 5.35 -83.91
CA LYS A 2 41.77 6.41 -82.97
C LYS A 2 41.21 6.05 -81.57
N LEU A 3 41.92 6.57 -80.56
CA LEU A 3 41.48 7.39 -79.41
C LEU A 3 40.07 7.16 -78.81
N LYS A 4 40.00 7.03 -77.47
CA LYS A 4 39.69 8.15 -76.56
C LYS A 4 39.78 7.74 -75.08
N ALA A 5 40.55 8.51 -74.32
CA ALA A 5 40.42 8.63 -72.87
C ALA A 5 39.15 9.44 -72.54
N VAL A 6 38.41 9.05 -71.51
CA VAL A 6 37.49 9.94 -70.77
C VAL A 6 37.55 9.58 -69.28
N TYR A 7 37.69 10.64 -68.51
CA TYR A 7 37.89 10.78 -67.08
C TYR A 7 36.58 10.74 -66.26
N LEU A 8 36.76 10.56 -64.93
CA LEU A 8 35.92 10.99 -63.80
C LEU A 8 34.58 10.23 -63.57
N PRO A 9 33.98 10.27 -62.37
CA PRO A 9 34.57 10.30 -61.01
C PRO A 9 33.76 9.50 -59.95
N PHE A 10 34.34 9.42 -58.74
CA PHE A 10 33.67 9.46 -57.43
C PHE A 10 32.13 9.33 -57.44
N ALA A 11 31.62 8.13 -57.21
CA ALA A 11 30.29 7.95 -56.64
C ALA A 11 30.49 7.61 -55.16
N LEU A 12 30.24 8.64 -54.34
CA LEU A 12 30.18 8.63 -52.89
C LEU A 12 29.62 7.30 -52.36
N LEU A 13 30.44 6.63 -51.54
CA LEU A 13 29.96 5.66 -50.57
C LEU A 13 29.03 6.43 -49.61
N SER A 14 27.73 6.45 -49.92
CA SER A 14 26.72 6.95 -49.00
C SER A 14 26.70 6.00 -47.81
N LEU A 15 27.51 6.33 -46.80
CA LEU A 15 27.33 5.88 -45.43
C LEU A 15 25.84 6.08 -45.11
N PHE A 16 25.11 4.98 -45.05
CA PHE A 16 23.95 4.89 -44.16
C PHE A 16 24.51 5.07 -42.75
N ALA A 17 24.72 6.33 -42.38
CA ALA A 17 24.66 6.73 -41.00
C ALA A 17 23.25 6.36 -40.57
N PHE A 18 23.13 5.18 -39.97
CA PHE A 18 22.09 4.94 -39.00
C PHE A 18 22.18 6.14 -38.06
N THR A 19 21.26 7.08 -38.21
CA THR A 19 20.93 7.97 -37.12
C THR A 19 20.41 7.02 -36.05
N SER A 20 21.31 6.55 -35.18
CA SER A 20 20.93 6.13 -33.86
C SER A 20 20.30 7.38 -33.28
N CYS A 21 18.96 7.42 -33.40
CA CYS A 21 18.15 8.17 -32.49
C CYS A 21 18.55 7.56 -31.14
N ASP A 22 19.55 8.15 -30.50
CA ASP A 22 19.79 8.02 -29.08
C ASP A 22 18.46 8.44 -28.47
N LYS A 23 17.57 7.46 -28.33
CA LYS A 23 16.54 7.51 -27.31
C LYS A 23 17.36 7.64 -26.05
N THR A 24 17.58 8.89 -25.65
CA THR A 24 17.99 9.22 -24.32
C THR A 24 16.95 8.51 -23.47
N GLU A 25 17.34 7.38 -22.90
CA GLU A 25 16.51 6.60 -22.00
C GLU A 25 16.15 7.60 -20.92
N GLU A 26 14.90 8.06 -20.93
CA GLU A 26 14.40 9.01 -19.97
C GLU A 26 14.50 8.27 -18.64
N VAL A 27 15.53 8.62 -17.85
CA VAL A 27 15.77 8.02 -16.54
C VAL A 27 14.62 8.49 -15.67
N ILE A 28 13.54 7.71 -15.63
CA ILE A 28 12.43 7.93 -14.70
C ILE A 28 13.04 7.75 -13.31
N PRO A 29 13.06 8.80 -12.46
CA PRO A 29 13.64 8.68 -11.14
C PRO A 29 12.90 7.58 -10.37
N GLU A 30 13.66 6.73 -9.67
CA GLU A 30 13.07 5.70 -8.83
C GLU A 30 12.12 6.37 -7.81
N PRO A 31 10.89 5.84 -7.61
CA PRO A 31 9.94 6.44 -6.69
C PRO A 31 10.55 6.55 -5.29
N GLU A 32 10.50 7.75 -4.71
CA GLU A 32 11.00 7.96 -3.35
C GLU A 32 10.19 7.12 -2.35
N ALA A 33 10.91 6.40 -1.48
CA ALA A 33 10.28 5.59 -0.45
C ALA A 33 9.93 6.47 0.76
N VAL A 34 8.69 6.36 1.24
CA VAL A 34 8.16 7.18 2.35
C VAL A 34 7.66 6.28 3.47
N ASP A 35 7.97 6.65 4.71
CA ASP A 35 7.42 5.97 5.89
C ASP A 35 5.96 6.41 6.10
N LYS A 36 5.05 5.44 6.21
CA LYS A 36 3.62 5.71 6.44
C LYS A 36 3.23 5.33 7.86
N THR A 37 2.42 6.15 8.52
CA THR A 37 1.89 5.90 9.86
C THR A 37 0.41 5.56 9.80
N VAL A 38 0.08 4.37 10.27
CA VAL A 38 -1.29 3.87 10.45
C VAL A 38 -1.67 4.02 11.91
N ALA A 39 -2.71 4.80 12.19
CA ALA A 39 -3.29 4.92 13.52
C ALA A 39 -4.60 4.13 13.57
N PHE A 40 -4.62 3.00 14.27
CA PHE A 40 -5.86 2.27 14.54
C PHE A 40 -6.57 2.91 15.73
N GLN A 41 -7.83 3.29 15.57
CA GLN A 41 -8.67 3.81 16.63
C GLN A 41 -9.79 2.81 16.91
N VAL A 42 -9.70 2.11 18.03
CA VAL A 42 -10.65 1.05 18.43
C VAL A 42 -11.56 1.57 19.54
N PHE A 43 -12.87 1.44 19.37
CA PHE A 43 -13.85 1.83 20.37
C PHE A 43 -15.19 1.12 20.20
N GLY A 44 -15.96 1.01 21.29
CA GLY A 44 -17.35 0.56 21.28
C GLY A 44 -18.31 1.70 20.93
N ASN A 45 -19.42 1.36 20.27
CA ASN A 45 -20.54 2.29 20.05
C ASN A 45 -21.39 2.52 21.32
N GLN A 46 -21.31 1.60 22.29
CA GLN A 46 -22.05 1.60 23.54
C GLN A 46 -21.16 1.23 24.72
N ASP A 47 -21.55 1.67 25.91
CA ASP A 47 -20.85 1.35 27.16
C ASP A 47 -21.45 0.07 27.77
N PHE A 48 -20.63 -0.97 27.86
CA PHE A 48 -21.01 -2.27 28.41
C PHE A 48 -20.66 -2.46 29.89
N SER A 49 -20.14 -1.43 30.57
CA SER A 49 -19.67 -1.52 31.97
C SER A 49 -20.70 -2.08 32.94
N TYR A 50 -21.99 -1.83 32.69
CA TYR A 50 -23.12 -2.29 33.52
C TYR A 50 -24.06 -3.24 32.78
N SER A 51 -23.66 -3.72 31.59
CA SER A 51 -24.45 -4.65 30.80
C SER A 51 -24.28 -6.07 31.31
N ARG A 52 -25.36 -6.88 31.22
CA ARG A 52 -25.26 -8.34 31.43
C ARG A 52 -24.31 -9.04 30.46
N TYR A 53 -24.00 -8.38 29.34
CA TYR A 53 -23.08 -8.85 28.32
C TYR A 53 -21.64 -8.33 28.52
N GLY A 54 -21.38 -7.54 29.56
CA GLY A 54 -20.09 -6.89 29.76
C GLY A 54 -18.90 -7.84 29.91
N GLU A 55 -19.12 -9.03 30.45
CA GLU A 55 -18.07 -10.06 30.61
C GLU A 55 -17.83 -10.88 29.34
N GLU A 56 -18.64 -10.69 28.29
CA GLU A 56 -18.43 -11.44 27.06
C GLU A 56 -17.22 -10.92 26.30
N GLU A 57 -16.48 -11.84 25.70
CA GLU A 57 -15.23 -11.51 25.02
C GLU A 57 -15.46 -11.05 23.58
N VAL A 58 -14.72 -10.01 23.21
CA VAL A 58 -14.53 -9.57 21.83
C VAL A 58 -13.08 -9.82 21.45
N THR A 59 -12.87 -10.43 20.28
CA THR A 59 -11.54 -10.60 19.70
C THR A 59 -11.38 -9.61 18.57
N ILE A 60 -10.35 -8.78 18.65
CA ILE A 60 -10.05 -7.70 17.71
C ILE A 60 -8.82 -8.11 16.91
N GLN A 61 -8.86 -7.92 15.59
CA GLN A 61 -7.74 -8.14 14.70
C GLN A 61 -7.46 -6.89 13.87
N LEU A 62 -6.18 -6.50 13.84
CA LEU A 62 -5.65 -5.36 13.11
C LEU A 62 -4.52 -5.84 12.21
N VAL A 63 -4.66 -5.62 10.90
CA VAL A 63 -3.73 -6.14 9.89
C VAL A 63 -3.29 -5.00 8.98
N ILE A 64 -2.00 -5.01 8.61
CA ILE A 64 -1.46 -4.20 7.52
C ILE A 64 -0.80 -5.16 6.53
N THR A 65 -1.24 -5.11 5.28
CA THR A 65 -0.60 -5.83 4.17
C THR A 65 -0.05 -4.86 3.14
N ARG A 66 1.00 -5.28 2.44
CA ARG A 66 1.59 -4.61 1.27
C ARG A 66 1.40 -5.48 0.05
N LYS A 67 1.12 -4.88 -1.09
CA LYS A 67 1.06 -5.56 -2.38
C LYS A 67 1.78 -4.77 -3.44
N ASN A 68 2.62 -5.44 -4.22
CA ASN A 68 3.23 -4.83 -5.40
C ASN A 68 2.18 -4.66 -6.51
N LYS A 69 2.11 -3.47 -7.10
CA LYS A 69 1.17 -3.07 -8.16
C LYS A 69 1.52 -3.65 -9.52
N GLU A 70 2.81 -3.83 -9.80
CA GLU A 70 3.34 -4.24 -11.10
C GLU A 70 3.22 -5.75 -11.32
N ALA A 71 3.26 -6.53 -10.23
CA ALA A 71 3.11 -7.97 -10.28
C ALA A 71 1.65 -8.36 -9.96
N VAL A 72 0.89 -8.69 -11.02
CA VAL A 72 -0.53 -9.13 -10.93
C VAL A 72 -0.71 -10.31 -9.97
N ASP A 73 0.27 -11.23 -9.95
CA ASP A 73 0.31 -12.40 -9.07
C ASP A 73 1.10 -12.18 -7.77
N ALA A 74 1.42 -10.92 -7.43
CA ALA A 74 2.11 -10.62 -6.18
C ALA A 74 1.27 -11.08 -4.99
N ILE A 75 1.89 -11.95 -4.17
CA ILE A 75 1.35 -12.36 -2.88
C ILE A 75 1.36 -11.15 -1.95
N GLU A 76 0.23 -10.89 -1.29
CA GLU A 76 0.16 -9.86 -0.25
C GLU A 76 1.12 -10.20 0.88
N THR A 77 1.97 -9.25 1.25
CA THR A 77 2.92 -9.40 2.34
C THR A 77 2.35 -8.74 3.58
N THR A 78 2.04 -9.54 4.60
CA THR A 78 1.62 -9.02 5.91
C THR A 78 2.81 -8.39 6.64
N VAL A 79 2.71 -7.11 6.97
CA VAL A 79 3.75 -6.35 7.70
C VAL A 79 3.36 -6.04 9.13
N PHE A 80 2.08 -6.14 9.45
CA PHE A 80 1.58 -6.08 10.82
C PHE A 80 0.36 -6.99 10.93
N ASP A 81 0.33 -7.82 11.96
CA ASP A 81 -0.84 -8.62 12.35
C ASP A 81 -0.86 -8.66 13.88
N SER A 82 -1.91 -8.09 14.46
CA SER A 82 -2.13 -8.11 15.89
C SER A 82 -3.56 -8.53 16.15
N THR A 83 -3.68 -9.60 16.92
CA THR A 83 -4.95 -10.08 17.44
C THR A 83 -4.91 -10.05 18.96
N PHE A 84 -5.95 -9.51 19.58
CA PHE A 84 -6.09 -9.48 21.03
C PHE A 84 -7.56 -9.58 21.45
N THR A 85 -7.78 -10.11 22.64
CA THR A 85 -9.11 -10.39 23.19
C THR A 85 -9.30 -9.61 24.48
N MET A 86 -10.49 -9.05 24.67
CA MET A 86 -10.87 -8.35 25.89
C MET A 86 -12.38 -8.50 26.16
N ALA A 87 -12.80 -8.27 27.39
CA ALA A 87 -14.23 -8.24 27.72
C ALA A 87 -14.89 -6.98 27.14
N LEU A 88 -16.16 -7.07 26.75
CA LEU A 88 -16.91 -5.95 26.18
C LEU A 88 -16.95 -4.72 27.10
N LYS A 89 -17.01 -4.92 28.42
CA LYS A 89 -16.96 -3.84 29.43
C LYS A 89 -15.63 -3.08 29.42
N ASP A 90 -14.54 -3.72 28.97
CA ASP A 90 -13.20 -3.13 28.93
C ASP A 90 -12.93 -2.42 27.59
N VAL A 91 -13.83 -2.56 26.62
CA VAL A 91 -13.73 -1.83 25.35
C VAL A 91 -14.04 -0.35 25.62
N PRO A 92 -13.13 0.57 25.28
CA PRO A 92 -13.37 1.98 25.51
C PRO A 92 -14.46 2.53 24.59
N VAL A 93 -15.27 3.47 25.09
CA VAL A 93 -16.16 4.28 24.25
C VAL A 93 -15.38 5.30 23.43
N ARG A 94 -16.00 5.85 22.37
CA ARG A 94 -15.36 6.78 21.40
C ARG A 94 -14.54 7.91 22.03
N ALA A 95 -14.99 8.49 23.14
CA ALA A 95 -14.29 9.58 23.82
C ALA A 95 -12.92 9.18 24.39
N ASN A 96 -12.73 7.88 24.70
CA ASN A 96 -11.52 7.30 25.29
C ASN A 96 -10.94 6.19 24.41
N SER A 97 -11.15 6.28 23.09
CA SER A 97 -10.76 5.24 22.14
C SER A 97 -9.31 4.79 22.31
N MET A 98 -9.07 3.50 22.19
CA MET A 98 -7.72 2.94 22.16
C MET A 98 -7.06 3.27 20.83
N ALA A 99 -5.88 3.90 20.88
CA ALA A 99 -5.11 4.29 19.71
C ALA A 99 -3.82 3.44 19.61
N ILE A 100 -3.68 2.70 18.50
CA ILE A 100 -2.49 1.88 18.21
C ILE A 100 -1.83 2.44 16.95
N HIS A 101 -0.60 2.93 17.09
CA HIS A 101 0.16 3.52 16.00
C HIS A 101 1.18 2.51 15.45
N LYS A 102 1.24 2.38 14.14
CA LYS A 102 2.19 1.53 13.43
C LYS A 102 2.77 2.23 12.23
N THR A 103 4.10 2.24 12.16
CA THR A 103 4.84 2.74 11.01
C THR A 103 5.09 1.59 10.03
N VAL A 104 4.75 1.82 8.77
CA VAL A 104 5.10 0.97 7.62
C VAL A 104 6.28 1.64 6.93
N PRO A 105 7.50 1.09 7.07
CA PRO A 105 8.69 1.76 6.57
C PRO A 105 8.82 1.62 5.06
N ALA A 106 9.41 2.65 4.43
CA ALA A 106 9.87 2.64 3.04
C ALA A 106 8.81 2.15 2.04
N VAL A 107 7.61 2.73 2.08
CA VAL A 107 6.54 2.46 1.10
C VAL A 107 6.82 3.25 -0.18
N ARG A 108 6.83 2.55 -1.31
CA ARG A 108 6.97 3.17 -2.63
C ARG A 108 5.60 3.31 -3.26
N ASP A 109 4.96 4.45 -3.07
CA ASP A 109 3.56 4.67 -3.45
C ASP A 109 3.25 4.39 -4.94
N ALA A 110 4.23 4.58 -5.83
CA ALA A 110 4.06 4.28 -7.25
C ALA A 110 4.03 2.77 -7.54
N GLN A 111 4.66 1.94 -6.70
CA GLN A 111 4.89 0.50 -6.93
C GLN A 111 4.10 -0.39 -5.98
N GLU A 112 3.58 0.16 -4.88
CA GLU A 112 2.97 -0.63 -3.81
C GLU A 112 1.62 -0.03 -3.38
N ASP A 113 0.70 -0.93 -3.04
CA ASP A 113 -0.50 -0.62 -2.26
C ASP A 113 -0.31 -1.11 -0.82
N VAL A 114 -0.80 -0.32 0.13
CA VAL A 114 -0.90 -0.71 1.53
C VAL A 114 -2.37 -0.90 1.86
N TYR A 115 -2.74 -2.09 2.33
CA TYR A 115 -4.11 -2.39 2.76
C TYR A 115 -4.17 -2.53 4.27
N ILE A 116 -5.22 -1.95 4.85
CA ILE A 116 -5.48 -1.92 6.28
C ILE A 116 -6.73 -2.72 6.56
N GLY A 117 -6.57 -3.83 7.28
CA GLY A 117 -7.65 -4.68 7.78
C GLY A 117 -7.95 -4.34 9.23
N THR A 118 -9.21 -4.09 9.53
CA THR A 118 -9.72 -3.98 10.91
C THR A 118 -10.93 -4.86 11.07
N SER A 119 -10.91 -5.79 12.01
CA SER A 119 -12.01 -6.70 12.28
C SER A 119 -12.19 -6.95 13.76
N TYR A 120 -13.38 -7.39 14.12
CA TYR A 120 -13.65 -7.97 15.41
C TYR A 120 -14.62 -9.16 15.26
N SER A 121 -14.51 -10.11 16.18
CA SER A 121 -15.46 -11.19 16.35
C SER A 121 -16.01 -11.17 17.78
N TYR A 122 -17.30 -11.44 17.87
CA TYR A 122 -18.04 -11.48 19.12
C TYR A 122 -19.12 -12.56 18.98
N ARG A 123 -19.11 -13.54 19.89
CA ARG A 123 -19.94 -14.75 19.80
C ARG A 123 -19.76 -15.46 18.44
N GLN A 124 -20.83 -15.55 17.65
CA GLN A 124 -20.87 -16.19 16.33
C GLN A 124 -20.80 -15.17 15.19
N GLU A 125 -20.65 -13.88 15.50
CA GLU A 125 -20.61 -12.81 14.52
C GLU A 125 -19.18 -12.34 14.31
N SER A 126 -18.87 -11.95 13.08
CA SER A 126 -17.58 -11.41 12.70
C SER A 126 -17.80 -10.25 11.74
N PHE A 127 -17.14 -9.14 12.03
CA PHE A 127 -17.24 -7.91 11.29
C PHE A 127 -15.84 -7.49 10.88
N GLY A 128 -15.69 -6.99 9.65
CA GLY A 128 -14.39 -6.60 9.13
C GLY A 128 -14.51 -5.57 8.04
N LYS A 129 -13.46 -4.76 7.91
CA LYS A 129 -13.32 -3.79 6.83
C LYS A 129 -11.86 -3.78 6.37
N ASN A 130 -11.69 -3.87 5.05
CA ASN A 130 -10.40 -3.68 4.40
C ASN A 130 -10.43 -2.35 3.64
N GLN A 131 -9.37 -1.55 3.78
CA GLN A 131 -9.26 -0.23 3.17
C GLN A 131 -7.86 -0.02 2.63
N THR A 132 -7.73 0.61 1.47
CA THR A 132 -6.43 1.05 0.95
C THR A 132 -5.97 2.31 1.68
N PHE A 133 -4.69 2.35 2.04
CA PHE A 133 -4.04 3.55 2.55
C PHE A 133 -3.82 4.55 1.40
N PRO A 134 -4.22 5.82 1.53
CA PRO A 134 -4.03 6.80 0.46
C PRO A 134 -2.55 7.08 0.15
N THR A 135 -2.22 7.10 -1.13
CA THR A 135 -0.83 7.31 -1.58
C THR A 135 -0.32 8.71 -1.26
N ASP A 136 -1.20 9.71 -1.21
CA ASP A 136 -0.87 11.12 -0.95
C ASP A 136 -0.73 11.46 0.55
N GLN A 137 -0.91 10.49 1.43
CA GLN A 137 -0.87 10.69 2.88
C GLN A 137 0.33 10.01 3.51
N VAL A 138 0.87 10.66 4.55
CA VAL A 138 1.93 10.10 5.41
C VAL A 138 1.31 9.45 6.64
N GLU A 139 0.20 10.00 7.15
CA GLU A 139 -0.48 9.47 8.32
C GLU A 139 -1.98 9.38 8.07
N LYS A 140 -2.60 8.28 8.50
CA LYS A 140 -4.06 8.14 8.46
C LYS A 140 -4.59 7.31 9.63
N THR A 141 -5.71 7.77 10.17
CA THR A 141 -6.47 7.05 11.19
C THR A 141 -7.52 6.12 10.55
N PHE A 142 -7.57 4.88 11.01
CA PHE A 142 -8.56 3.87 10.63
C PHE A 142 -9.36 3.46 11.87
N GLN A 143 -10.68 3.62 11.79
CA GLN A 143 -11.58 3.37 12.91
C GLN A 143 -12.14 1.95 12.87
N LEU A 144 -12.10 1.28 14.02
CA LEU A 144 -12.84 0.06 14.30
C LEU A 144 -13.89 0.36 15.37
N THR A 145 -15.16 0.32 14.98
CA THR A 145 -16.29 0.45 15.89
C THR A 145 -16.85 -0.93 16.20
N ILE A 146 -16.87 -1.29 17.48
CA ILE A 146 -17.46 -2.52 17.99
C ILE A 146 -18.92 -2.22 18.36
N TYR A 147 -19.86 -3.02 17.83
CA TYR A 147 -21.30 -2.85 17.99
C TYR A 147 -21.89 -3.83 19.01
#